data_AF-A0A2X2KTM5-F1
#
_entry.id   AF-A0A2X2KTM5-F1
#
_cell.length_a   1.000
_cell.length_b   1.000
_cell.length_c   1.000
_cell.angle_alpha   90.00
_cell.angle_beta   90.00
_cell.angle_gamma   90.00
#
_symmetry.space_group_name_H-M   'P 1'
#
loop_
_entity.id
_entity.type
_entity.pdbx_description
1 polymer ?
#
loop_
_entity_poly.entity_id
_entity_poly.type
_entity_poly.pdbx_seq_one_letter_code
_entity_poly.pdbx_strand_id
1 'polypeptide(L)'
;MKYIALALLSLTTVTGFAQQKKTNTTAKKKVVATKPSATNQLKTKADSVSYAFGADIGNSLKSIEIDYLKSDVIAKAISDVLKGEKSLLEEGQGRAVIQQAIMDVRAKKEAASRAEEDKFFAENAKVAGMKSTAEGIQYLVLSQTEGPKPKSGR
;
A
#
# COMPACT_ATOMS: atom_id res chain seq x y z
N MET A 1 11.76 51.62 -63.28
CA MET A 1 12.73 51.34 -62.19
C MET A 1 13.80 50.42 -62.76
N LYS A 2 15.08 50.82 -62.64
CA LYS A 2 16.26 50.26 -63.32
C LYS A 2 16.77 48.98 -62.62
N TYR A 3 17.29 48.03 -63.40
CA TYR A 3 18.22 46.98 -62.94
C TYR A 3 19.60 47.61 -62.60
N ILE A 4 20.40 46.98 -61.70
CA ILE A 4 21.87 46.85 -61.75
C ILE A 4 22.44 46.23 -60.44
N ALA A 5 23.25 45.17 -60.62
CA ALA A 5 24.47 44.69 -59.92
C ALA A 5 24.62 44.80 -58.37
N LEU A 6 24.95 43.75 -57.59
CA LEU A 6 26.14 42.86 -57.55
C LEU A 6 27.34 43.46 -56.79
N ALA A 7 27.58 42.99 -55.56
CA ALA A 7 28.84 42.91 -54.80
C ALA A 7 28.52 42.19 -53.45
N LEU A 8 28.79 40.90 -53.20
CA LEU A 8 30.07 40.21 -53.03
C LEU A 8 31.09 40.97 -52.19
N LEU A 9 31.17 40.64 -50.89
CA LEU A 9 32.44 40.62 -50.17
C LEU A 9 32.45 39.47 -49.15
N SER A 10 33.03 38.35 -49.60
CA SER A 10 33.62 37.32 -48.76
C SER A 10 34.84 37.87 -48.01
N LEU A 11 35.03 37.50 -46.74
CA LEU A 11 36.38 37.32 -46.24
C LEU A 11 36.46 36.21 -45.19
N THR A 12 37.35 35.27 -45.48
CA THR A 12 37.60 33.98 -44.88
C THR A 12 38.73 34.02 -43.85
N THR A 13 38.65 33.11 -42.88
CA THR A 13 39.74 32.28 -42.28
C THR A 13 40.94 32.93 -41.59
N VAL A 14 41.19 32.49 -40.35
CA VAL A 14 42.54 32.08 -39.90
C VAL A 14 42.43 30.79 -39.05
N THR A 15 43.15 29.77 -39.53
CA THR A 15 43.59 28.51 -38.92
C THR A 15 44.48 28.76 -37.70
N GLY A 16 44.51 28.00 -36.60
CA GLY A 16 44.69 26.56 -36.45
C GLY A 16 45.85 26.33 -35.46
N PHE A 17 45.75 25.34 -34.56
CA PHE A 17 46.89 24.62 -33.98
C PHE A 17 46.43 23.23 -33.53
N ALA A 18 47.18 22.23 -33.99
CA ALA A 18 47.12 20.83 -33.61
C ALA A 18 48.13 20.56 -32.48
N GLN A 19 47.83 19.65 -31.54
CA GLN A 19 48.74 18.57 -31.07
C GLN A 19 48.17 17.71 -29.92
N GLN A 20 48.01 16.42 -30.23
CA GLN A 20 48.37 15.17 -29.52
C GLN A 20 48.43 15.07 -27.98
N LYS A 21 47.61 14.13 -27.47
CA LYS A 21 47.92 12.91 -26.67
C LYS A 21 49.13 12.92 -25.70
N LYS A 22 48.83 12.60 -24.43
CA LYS A 22 49.50 11.70 -23.43
C LYS A 22 49.21 12.25 -22.01
N THR A 23 48.99 11.55 -20.91
CA THR A 23 48.93 10.13 -20.53
C THR A 23 48.56 10.09 -19.04
N ASN A 24 47.96 8.98 -18.60
CA ASN A 24 48.08 8.35 -17.28
C ASN A 24 47.45 9.03 -16.05
N THR A 25 46.55 8.28 -15.39
CA THR A 25 46.81 7.63 -14.09
C THR A 25 45.50 7.47 -13.29
N THR A 26 44.98 6.24 -13.34
CA THR A 26 44.66 5.42 -12.15
C THR A 26 43.49 5.80 -11.23
N ALA A 27 42.48 4.94 -11.31
CA ALA A 27 41.81 4.24 -10.21
C ALA A 27 40.87 5.00 -9.24
N LYS A 28 39.63 4.50 -9.28
CA LYS A 28 38.78 4.10 -8.14
C LYS A 28 38.30 5.21 -7.19
N LYS A 29 37.01 5.53 -7.30
CA LYS A 29 36.10 5.37 -6.16
C LYS A 29 34.67 5.07 -6.62
N LYS A 30 34.28 3.82 -6.41
CA LYS A 30 32.89 3.38 -6.24
C LYS A 30 32.25 4.28 -5.18
N VAL A 31 31.46 5.27 -5.59
CA VAL A 31 30.50 5.89 -4.69
C VAL A 31 29.21 5.11 -4.88
N VAL A 32 29.08 4.08 -4.05
CA VAL A 32 27.79 3.53 -3.66
C VAL A 32 26.88 4.73 -3.42
N ALA A 33 25.80 4.85 -4.19
CA ALA A 33 24.71 5.76 -3.89
C ALA A 33 24.05 5.26 -2.60
N THR A 34 24.71 5.52 -1.48
CA THR A 34 24.16 5.36 -0.15
C THR A 34 23.11 6.44 -0.02
N LYS A 35 21.86 6.04 -0.30
CA LYS A 35 20.62 6.68 0.12
C LYS A 35 20.85 7.46 1.41
N PRO A 36 20.67 8.79 1.43
CA PRO A 36 20.53 9.48 2.70
C PRO A 36 19.31 8.87 3.39
N SER A 37 19.57 8.11 4.46
CA SER A 37 18.55 7.80 5.45
C SER A 37 18.16 9.13 6.07
N ALA A 38 17.14 9.77 5.50
CA ALA A 38 16.58 11.00 6.02
C ALA A 38 15.77 10.66 7.29
N THR A 39 16.46 10.79 8.41
CA THR A 39 15.92 11.02 9.74
C THR A 39 14.72 11.98 9.71
N ASN A 40 13.51 11.46 9.99
CA ASN A 40 12.37 12.06 10.73
C ASN A 40 12.01 13.55 10.58
N GLN A 41 12.46 14.27 9.57
CA GLN A 41 12.18 15.70 9.44
C GLN A 41 11.56 16.01 8.08
N LEU A 42 10.28 16.36 8.13
CA LEU A 42 9.53 16.95 7.02
C LEU A 42 9.96 18.42 6.94
N LYS A 43 10.80 18.76 5.96
CA LYS A 43 11.44 20.08 5.86
C LYS A 43 10.64 21.05 5.03
N THR A 44 9.93 20.53 4.03
CA THR A 44 9.15 21.33 3.09
C THR A 44 7.65 21.06 3.25
N LYS A 45 6.81 21.98 2.78
CA LYS A 45 5.36 21.74 2.69
C LYS A 45 5.06 20.51 1.83
N ALA A 46 5.84 20.29 0.77
CA ALA A 46 5.68 19.12 -0.09
C ALA A 46 5.97 17.81 0.66
N ASP A 47 6.96 17.80 1.55
CA ASP A 47 7.27 16.64 2.39
C ASP A 47 6.09 16.31 3.30
N SER A 48 5.53 17.30 3.99
CA SER A 48 4.40 17.10 4.90
C SER A 48 3.15 16.61 4.19
N VAL A 49 2.83 17.17 3.03
CA VAL A 49 1.69 16.71 2.22
C VAL A 49 1.92 15.27 1.75
N SER A 50 3.11 14.96 1.24
CA SER A 50 3.44 13.60 0.78
C SER A 50 3.36 12.57 1.90
N TYR A 51 3.85 12.91 3.09
CA TYR A 51 3.75 12.07 4.27
C TYR A 51 2.30 11.86 4.71
N ALA A 52 1.48 12.92 4.71
CA ALA A 52 0.06 12.82 5.08
C ALA A 52 -0.71 11.88 4.13
N PHE A 53 -0.53 12.01 2.82
CA PHE A 53 -1.12 11.08 1.85
C PHE A 53 -0.60 9.65 2.03
N GLY A 54 0.70 9.46 2.23
CA GLY A 54 1.27 8.14 2.50
C GLY A 54 0.73 7.52 3.79
N ALA A 55 0.54 8.31 4.84
CA ALA A 55 -0.03 7.86 6.10
C ALA A 55 -1.51 7.47 5.97
N ASP A 56 -2.30 8.23 5.21
CA ASP A 56 -3.71 7.90 4.94
C ASP A 56 -3.86 6.58 4.18
N ILE A 57 -3.04 6.38 3.13
CA ILE A 57 -2.96 5.11 2.41
C ILE A 57 -2.51 3.98 3.35
N GLY A 58 -1.48 4.22 4.17
CA GLY A 58 -0.99 3.23 5.13
C GLY A 58 -2.04 2.82 6.17
N ASN A 59 -2.80 3.77 6.69
CA ASN A 59 -3.91 3.50 7.62
C ASN A 59 -5.03 2.69 6.95
N SER A 60 -5.34 3.03 5.69
CA SER A 60 -6.31 2.29 4.89
C SER A 60 -5.86 0.85 4.62
N LEU A 61 -4.57 0.61 4.37
CA LEU A 61 -4.02 -0.74 4.19
C LEU A 61 -3.99 -1.53 5.51
N LYS A 62 -3.67 -0.86 6.62
CA LYS A 62 -3.65 -1.47 7.96
C LYS A 62 -5.03 -2.00 8.36
N SER A 63 -6.12 -1.32 7.99
CA SER A 63 -7.47 -1.75 8.32
C SER A 63 -7.93 -3.03 7.61
N ILE A 64 -7.27 -3.39 6.49
CA ILE A 64 -7.54 -4.63 5.77
C ILE A 64 -6.88 -5.82 6.46
N GLU A 65 -5.85 -5.58 7.30
CA GLU A 65 -5.14 -6.60 8.08
C GLU A 65 -4.52 -7.71 7.22
N ILE A 66 -3.87 -7.30 6.12
CA ILE A 66 -3.04 -8.20 5.31
C ILE A 66 -1.58 -8.08 5.79
N ASP A 67 -1.09 -9.11 6.47
CA ASP A 67 0.25 -9.10 7.11
C ASP A 67 1.43 -9.23 6.14
N TYR A 68 1.18 -9.70 4.91
CA TYR A 68 2.22 -9.96 3.92
C TYR A 68 2.40 -8.82 2.89
N LEU A 69 1.79 -7.65 3.12
CA LEU A 69 1.99 -6.49 2.27
C LEU A 69 3.42 -5.96 2.37
N LYS A 70 4.01 -5.67 1.21
CA LYS A 70 5.38 -5.16 1.08
C LYS A 70 5.36 -3.67 0.76
N SER A 71 5.75 -2.85 1.74
CA SER A 71 5.69 -1.38 1.64
C SER A 71 6.60 -0.80 0.55
N ASP A 72 7.75 -1.45 0.30
CA ASP A 72 8.68 -1.12 -0.78
C ASP A 72 8.07 -1.34 -2.17
N VAL A 73 7.32 -2.45 -2.34
CA VAL A 73 6.63 -2.76 -3.60
C VAL A 73 5.46 -1.80 -3.84
N ILE A 74 4.72 -1.45 -2.79
CA ILE A 74 3.63 -0.48 -2.88
C ILE A 74 4.17 0.92 -3.22
N ALA A 75 5.24 1.36 -2.57
CA ALA A 75 5.88 2.63 -2.88
C ALA A 75 6.38 2.69 -4.32
N LYS A 76 6.93 1.57 -4.84
CA LYS A 76 7.30 1.45 -6.25
C LYS A 76 6.07 1.59 -7.16
N ALA A 77 4.98 0.87 -6.89
CA ALA A 77 3.76 0.95 -7.69
C ALA A 77 3.17 2.37 -7.72
N ILE A 78 3.16 3.08 -6.59
CA ILE A 78 2.75 4.49 -6.52
C ILE A 78 3.66 5.35 -7.39
N SER A 79 4.99 5.16 -7.30
CA SER A 79 5.93 5.92 -8.13
C SER A 79 5.76 5.64 -9.62
N ASP A 80 5.53 4.38 -10.01
CA ASP A 80 5.38 3.97 -11.41
C ASP A 80 4.11 4.61 -12.00
N VAL A 81 2.99 4.59 -11.26
CA VAL A 81 1.73 5.24 -11.67
C VAL A 81 1.89 6.75 -11.79
N LEU A 82 2.56 7.42 -10.85
CA LEU A 82 2.78 8.87 -10.90
C LEU A 82 3.66 9.29 -12.08
N LYS A 83 4.53 8.40 -12.57
CA LYS A 83 5.37 8.63 -13.76
C LYS A 83 4.66 8.26 -15.06
N GLY A 84 3.47 7.67 -14.99
CA GLY A 84 2.77 7.12 -16.16
C GLY A 84 3.45 5.89 -16.75
N GLU A 85 4.22 5.15 -15.95
CA GLU A 85 4.79 3.86 -16.36
C GLU A 85 3.66 2.82 -16.54
N LYS A 86 3.87 1.89 -17.48
CA LYS A 86 2.93 0.78 -17.66
C LYS A 86 2.88 -0.06 -16.40
N SER A 87 1.66 -0.38 -15.97
CA SER A 87 1.41 -1.33 -14.89
C SER A 87 2.13 -2.66 -15.18
N LEU A 88 2.78 -3.20 -14.15
CA LEU A 88 3.35 -4.55 -14.17
C LEU A 88 2.28 -5.64 -14.23
N LEU A 89 1.04 -5.28 -13.87
CA LEU A 89 -0.13 -6.14 -13.97
C LEU A 89 -0.93 -5.79 -15.23
N GLU A 90 -1.46 -6.82 -15.88
CA GLU A 90 -2.43 -6.67 -16.96
C GLU A 90 -3.68 -5.91 -16.49
N GLU A 91 -4.34 -5.21 -17.42
CA GLU A 91 -5.58 -4.49 -17.16
C GLU A 91 -6.62 -5.43 -16.51
N GLY A 92 -7.21 -4.99 -15.40
CA GLY A 92 -8.20 -5.77 -14.65
C GLY A 92 -7.64 -6.78 -13.62
N GLN A 93 -6.41 -7.29 -13.80
CA GLN A 93 -5.85 -8.27 -12.85
C GLN A 93 -5.59 -7.70 -11.46
N GLY A 94 -5.15 -6.43 -11.37
CA GLY A 94 -4.89 -5.79 -10.08
C GLY A 94 -6.10 -5.80 -9.14
N ARG A 95 -7.30 -5.54 -9.68
CA ARG A 95 -8.54 -5.53 -8.90
C ARG A 95 -8.98 -6.94 -8.49
N ALA A 96 -8.73 -7.95 -9.31
CA ALA A 96 -9.00 -9.34 -8.96
C ALA A 96 -8.08 -9.84 -7.84
N VAL A 97 -6.77 -9.57 -7.94
CA VAL A 97 -5.77 -9.94 -6.92
C VAL A 97 -6.09 -9.31 -5.56
N ILE A 98 -6.45 -8.02 -5.55
CA ILE A 98 -6.83 -7.32 -4.31
C ILE A 98 -8.09 -7.95 -3.71
N GLN A 99 -9.13 -8.22 -4.51
CA GLN A 99 -10.36 -8.82 -4.01
C GLN A 99 -10.12 -10.21 -3.40
N GLN A 100 -9.33 -11.05 -4.08
CA GLN A 100 -9.00 -12.37 -3.57
C GLN A 100 -8.26 -12.28 -2.23
N ALA A 101 -7.26 -11.40 -2.13
CA ALA A 101 -6.51 -11.20 -0.88
C ALA A 101 -7.42 -10.78 0.29
N ILE A 102 -8.40 -9.89 0.04
CA ILE A 102 -9.37 -9.46 1.04
C ILE A 102 -10.29 -10.62 1.46
N MET A 103 -10.77 -11.42 0.49
CA MET A 103 -11.60 -12.58 0.77
C MET A 103 -10.86 -13.61 1.62
N ASP A 104 -9.58 -13.87 1.33
CA ASP A 104 -8.78 -14.83 2.09
C ASP A 104 -8.58 -14.40 3.54
N VAL A 105 -8.35 -13.10 3.79
CA VAL A 105 -8.25 -12.58 5.17
C VAL A 105 -9.58 -12.67 5.90
N ARG A 106 -10.70 -12.33 5.25
CA ARG A 106 -12.04 -12.47 5.85
C ARG A 106 -12.34 -13.91 6.20
N ALA A 107 -12.09 -14.85 5.30
CA ALA A 107 -12.30 -16.27 5.55
C ALA A 107 -11.46 -16.78 6.73
N LYS A 108 -10.20 -16.35 6.86
CA LYS A 108 -9.35 -16.68 8.01
C LYS A 108 -9.89 -16.12 9.31
N LYS A 109 -10.35 -14.85 9.31
CA LYS A 109 -10.96 -14.22 10.49
C LYS A 109 -12.24 -14.92 10.90
N GLU A 110 -13.13 -15.21 9.96
CA GLU A 110 -14.37 -15.93 10.23
C GLU A 110 -14.10 -17.32 10.82
N ALA A 111 -13.11 -18.05 10.29
CA ALA A 111 -12.73 -19.34 10.84
C ALA A 111 -12.17 -19.22 12.27
N ALA A 112 -11.36 -18.19 12.55
CA ALA A 112 -10.86 -17.93 13.90
C ALA A 112 -11.99 -17.55 14.86
N SER A 113 -12.88 -16.63 14.47
CA SER A 113 -14.02 -16.21 15.28
C SER A 113 -14.96 -17.37 15.59
N ARG A 114 -15.29 -18.23 14.60
CA ARG A 114 -16.11 -19.43 14.85
C ARG A 114 -15.46 -20.36 15.87
N ALA A 115 -14.15 -20.58 15.77
CA ALA A 115 -13.45 -21.43 16.72
C ALA A 115 -13.43 -20.84 18.14
N GLU A 116 -13.38 -19.51 18.27
CA GLU A 116 -13.49 -18.81 19.56
C GLU A 116 -14.93 -18.86 20.11
N GLU A 117 -15.93 -18.66 19.25
CA GLU A 117 -17.36 -18.78 19.57
C GLU A 117 -17.68 -20.18 20.09
N ASP A 118 -17.28 -21.24 19.37
CA ASP A 118 -17.51 -22.62 19.76
C ASP A 118 -16.92 -22.95 21.13
N LYS A 119 -15.70 -22.45 21.41
CA LYS A 119 -15.07 -22.59 22.73
C LYS A 119 -15.85 -21.85 23.81
N PHE A 120 -16.25 -20.62 23.54
CA PHE A 120 -17.02 -19.81 24.47
C PHE A 120 -18.36 -20.46 24.83
N PHE A 121 -19.11 -20.95 23.84
CA PHE A 121 -20.37 -21.67 24.08
C PHE A 121 -20.13 -23.00 24.82
N ALA A 122 -19.07 -23.73 24.51
CA ALA A 122 -18.73 -24.97 25.22
C ALA A 122 -18.33 -24.72 26.68
N GLU A 123 -17.67 -23.62 26.98
CA GLU A 123 -17.32 -23.21 28.35
C GLU A 123 -18.52 -22.69 29.12
N ASN A 124 -19.36 -21.86 28.50
CA ASN A 124 -20.58 -21.35 29.12
C ASN A 124 -21.58 -22.45 29.46
N ALA A 125 -21.70 -23.48 28.62
CA ALA A 125 -22.53 -24.65 28.90
C ALA A 125 -22.16 -25.38 30.22
N LYS A 126 -20.93 -25.20 30.72
CA LYS A 126 -20.46 -25.81 31.98
C LYS A 126 -20.81 -24.98 33.22
N VAL A 127 -21.28 -23.74 33.05
CA VAL A 127 -21.66 -22.86 34.17
C VAL A 127 -22.91 -23.40 34.86
N ALA A 128 -22.88 -23.46 36.20
CA ALA A 128 -24.00 -23.97 36.98
C ALA A 128 -25.28 -23.15 36.73
N GLY A 129 -26.38 -23.84 36.43
CA GLY A 129 -27.67 -23.22 36.13
C GLY A 129 -27.84 -22.75 34.67
N MET A 130 -26.81 -22.87 33.84
CA MET A 130 -26.88 -22.57 32.41
C MET A 130 -27.84 -23.53 31.70
N LYS A 131 -28.83 -23.00 30.98
CA LYS A 131 -29.80 -23.76 30.19
C LYS A 131 -29.55 -23.51 28.71
N SER A 132 -29.54 -24.58 27.91
CA SER A 132 -29.42 -24.50 26.45
C SER A 132 -30.75 -24.85 25.79
N THR A 133 -31.12 -24.10 24.77
CA THR A 133 -32.31 -24.36 23.93
C THR A 133 -31.94 -25.19 22.69
N ALA A 134 -32.93 -25.80 22.04
CA ALA A 134 -32.72 -26.56 20.81
C ALA A 134 -32.20 -25.69 19.63
N GLU A 135 -32.40 -24.37 19.71
CA GLU A 135 -31.94 -23.39 18.73
C GLU A 135 -30.49 -22.91 18.99
N GLY A 136 -29.82 -23.44 20.02
CA GLY A 136 -28.42 -23.12 20.34
C GLY A 136 -28.24 -21.91 21.28
N ILE A 137 -29.32 -21.31 21.76
CA ILE A 137 -29.26 -20.19 22.72
C ILE A 137 -29.02 -20.71 24.13
N GLN A 138 -28.06 -20.11 24.84
CA GLN A 138 -27.75 -20.39 26.24
C GLN A 138 -28.25 -19.24 27.15
N TYR A 139 -28.95 -19.56 28.24
CA TYR A 139 -29.50 -18.57 29.18
C TYR A 139 -29.45 -19.03 30.65
N LEU A 140 -29.27 -18.09 31.58
CA LEU A 140 -29.28 -18.32 33.03
C LEU A 140 -30.50 -17.61 33.64
N VAL A 141 -31.29 -18.31 34.44
CA VAL A 141 -32.41 -17.71 35.16
C VAL A 141 -31.89 -17.23 36.52
N LEU A 142 -31.72 -15.91 36.68
CA LEU A 142 -31.21 -15.31 37.92
C LEU A 142 -32.28 -15.26 39.03
N SER A 143 -33.52 -14.92 38.66
CA SER A 143 -34.66 -14.92 39.56
C SER A 143 -35.88 -15.42 38.81
N GLN A 144 -36.55 -16.42 39.37
CA GLN A 144 -37.73 -17.02 38.78
C GLN A 144 -38.96 -16.33 39.37
N THR A 145 -39.76 -15.67 38.54
CA THR A 145 -41.05 -15.14 38.93
C THR A 145 -42.15 -16.13 38.56
N GLU A 146 -43.10 -16.34 39.47
CA GLU A 146 -44.30 -17.13 39.20
C GLU A 146 -45.33 -16.25 38.50
N GLY A 147 -45.27 -16.21 37.17
CA GLY A 147 -46.22 -15.51 36.32
C GLY A 147 -46.53 -16.32 35.06
N PRO A 148 -47.64 -16.04 34.37
CA PRO A 148 -47.94 -16.70 33.10
C PRO A 148 -46.81 -16.44 32.11
N LYS A 149 -46.19 -17.52 31.60
CA LYS A 149 -45.14 -17.39 30.58
C LYS A 149 -45.73 -16.83 29.29
N PRO A 150 -45.05 -15.89 28.61
CA PRO A 150 -45.51 -15.37 27.32
C PRO A 150 -45.57 -16.52 26.31
N LYS A 151 -46.75 -16.69 25.71
CA LYS A 151 -46.93 -17.59 24.56
C LYS A 151 -46.54 -16.84 23.29
N SER A 152 -46.01 -17.56 22.31
CA SER A 152 -45.72 -16.99 20.98
C SER A 152 -46.97 -16.29 20.45
N GLY A 153 -46.91 -14.97 20.29
CA GLY A 153 -47.96 -14.16 19.71
C GLY A 153 -47.72 -14.02 18.22
N ARG A 154 -48.13 -15.03 17.44
CA ARG A 154 -48.40 -14.91 16.02
C ARG A 154 -49.59 -15.76 15.66
#